data_AF-A0AAD9VMF0-F1
#
_entry.id   AF-A0AAD9VMF0-F1
#
_cell.length_a   1.000
_cell.length_b   1.000
_cell.length_c   1.000
_cell.angle_alpha   90.00
_cell.angle_beta   90.00
_cell.angle_gamma   90.00
#
_symmetry.space_group_name_H-M   'P 1'
#
loop_
_entity.id
_entity.type
_entity.pdbx_description
1 polymer ?
#
loop_
_entity_poly.entity_id
_entity_poly.type
_entity_poly.pdbx_seq_one_letter_code
_entity_poly.pdbx_strand_id
1 'polypeptide(L)'
;MKQKLESLGESSLRNFTVDAPNDSVYQFEGEDYREKQKILGIGNWIEPPKRERKANYAVDAYFREALRVSEPKAPKAPRPPKQPIVQDFQFFPPRLFELLDQEIYYFRQTVGYKVPKNPELGSDAARIQKEEQRKIDEAQPLTDEEVVEKEKLLTQGFTNWTKRDFNQFIKANEKYGRDDIENIAKEVEGKTPEEVMEYSAVFWERCHELQDIDRVMAQIERGEAKIQRRAGIKKALDAKMARYRAPFHQLRIAYGTNKGKNYTEEEDRFLVCMLHKLGFDKENVYEELRATVRSAPQFRFDWFVKSRTALELQRRCNTLITLIERENQELEERERQERRKKGSNVGTKPASKRKQENLPAPQDKPRKKKK
;
A
#
# COMPACT_ATOMS: atom_id res chain seq x y z
N MET A 1 -26.17 -50.75 -17.08
CA MET A 1 -24.93 -49.94 -17.25
C MET A 1 -23.67 -50.80 -17.37
N LYS A 2 -23.41 -51.76 -16.47
CA LYS A 2 -22.21 -52.63 -16.56
C LYS A 2 -22.07 -53.41 -17.88
N GLN A 3 -23.13 -54.05 -18.38
CA GLN A 3 -23.08 -54.78 -19.67
C GLN A 3 -22.93 -53.90 -20.92
N LYS A 4 -23.28 -52.60 -20.85
CA LYS A 4 -23.12 -51.65 -21.97
C LYS A 4 -21.71 -51.05 -22.04
N LEU A 5 -20.96 -51.14 -20.95
CA LEU A 5 -19.59 -50.62 -20.82
C LEU A 5 -18.54 -51.67 -21.24
N GLU A 6 -18.86 -52.95 -21.15
CA GLU A 6 -17.99 -54.06 -21.59
C GLU A 6 -17.96 -54.24 -23.12
N SER A 7 -19.01 -53.80 -23.83
CA SER A 7 -19.09 -53.91 -25.30
C SER A 7 -18.44 -52.76 -26.06
N LEU A 8 -17.89 -51.76 -25.36
CA LEU A 8 -17.24 -50.59 -25.96
C LEU A 8 -15.72 -50.75 -25.79
N GLY A 9 -15.03 -51.05 -26.89
CA GLY A 9 -13.57 -51.16 -26.91
C GLY A 9 -12.85 -49.87 -26.50
N GLU A 10 -11.61 -50.01 -26.04
CA GLU A 10 -10.74 -48.96 -25.46
C GLU A 10 -10.68 -47.65 -26.26
N SER A 11 -10.85 -47.69 -27.58
CA SER A 11 -10.88 -46.51 -28.45
C SER A 11 -12.11 -45.63 -28.26
N SER A 12 -13.26 -46.21 -27.89
CA SER A 12 -14.52 -45.47 -27.63
C SER A 12 -14.63 -44.94 -26.20
N LEU A 13 -13.81 -45.44 -25.27
CA LEU A 13 -13.71 -44.93 -23.89
C LEU A 13 -12.90 -43.63 -23.79
N ARG A 14 -12.02 -43.34 -24.76
CA ARG A 14 -11.23 -42.09 -24.79
C ARG A 14 -12.04 -40.84 -25.15
N ASN A 15 -13.17 -41.01 -25.84
CA ASN A 15 -14.07 -39.91 -26.22
C ASN A 15 -15.34 -39.87 -25.38
N PHE A 16 -15.39 -40.63 -24.28
CA PHE A 16 -16.53 -40.63 -23.37
C PHE A 16 -16.49 -39.37 -22.50
N THR A 17 -17.24 -38.35 -22.90
CA THR A 17 -17.54 -37.19 -22.07
C THR A 17 -18.87 -37.45 -21.37
N VAL A 18 -18.85 -37.35 -20.05
CA VAL A 18 -20.08 -37.42 -19.25
C VAL A 18 -20.81 -36.10 -19.51
N ASP A 19 -22.02 -36.18 -20.09
CA ASP A 19 -22.93 -35.05 -20.24
C ASP A 19 -23.29 -34.49 -18.84
N ALA A 20 -22.43 -33.63 -18.33
CA ALA A 20 -22.78 -32.63 -17.34
C ALA A 20 -23.35 -31.43 -18.10
N PRO A 21 -24.50 -30.86 -17.70
CA PRO A 21 -25.02 -29.67 -18.35
C PRO A 21 -23.98 -28.55 -18.24
N ASN A 22 -23.46 -28.12 -19.39
CA ASN A 22 -22.61 -26.94 -19.53
C ASN A 22 -23.48 -25.67 -19.40
N ASP A 23 -24.12 -25.50 -18.24
CA ASP A 23 -24.74 -24.22 -17.90
C ASP A 23 -23.60 -23.23 -17.64
N SER A 24 -23.46 -22.29 -18.57
CA SER A 24 -22.53 -21.19 -18.40
C SER A 24 -22.91 -20.42 -17.12
N VAL A 25 -21.94 -20.10 -16.26
CA VAL A 25 -22.15 -19.36 -15.00
C VAL A 25 -22.82 -17.99 -15.20
N TYR A 26 -22.94 -17.54 -16.45
CA TYR A 26 -23.49 -16.24 -16.86
C TYR A 26 -24.90 -16.33 -17.46
N GLN A 27 -25.49 -17.53 -17.54
CA GLN A 27 -26.89 -17.74 -17.86
C GLN A 27 -27.71 -17.90 -16.58
N PHE A 28 -28.69 -17.03 -16.36
CA PHE A 28 -29.66 -17.15 -15.28
C PHE A 28 -31.06 -16.88 -15.84
N GLU A 29 -32.02 -17.77 -15.57
CA GLU A 29 -33.40 -17.69 -16.09
C GLU A 29 -33.53 -17.52 -17.62
N GLY A 30 -32.60 -18.09 -18.39
CA GLY A 30 -32.66 -18.06 -19.87
C GLY A 30 -32.15 -16.77 -20.51
N GLU A 31 -31.60 -15.83 -19.74
CA GLU A 31 -30.93 -14.63 -20.26
C GLU A 31 -29.40 -14.71 -20.05
N ASP A 32 -28.64 -14.26 -21.06
CA ASP A 32 -27.17 -14.14 -21.01
C ASP A 32 -26.75 -12.75 -20.49
N TYR A 33 -26.15 -12.69 -19.30
CA TYR A 33 -25.84 -11.44 -18.61
C TYR A 33 -24.54 -10.77 -19.07
N ARG A 34 -23.81 -11.36 -20.03
CA ARG A 34 -22.58 -10.76 -20.59
C ARG A 34 -22.85 -9.50 -21.41
N GLU A 35 -24.01 -9.40 -22.06
CA GLU A 35 -24.36 -8.23 -22.88
C GLU A 35 -24.96 -7.09 -22.05
N LYS A 36 -25.61 -7.38 -20.92
CA LYS A 36 -26.22 -6.37 -20.04
C LYS A 36 -25.19 -5.53 -19.26
N GLN A 37 -23.96 -6.02 -19.05
CA GLN A 37 -22.86 -5.20 -18.50
C GLN A 37 -22.35 -4.11 -19.45
N LYS A 38 -22.66 -4.17 -20.76
CA LYS A 38 -22.32 -3.10 -21.71
C LYS A 38 -23.38 -1.99 -21.77
N ILE A 39 -24.60 -2.21 -21.26
CA ILE A 39 -25.75 -1.32 -21.48
C ILE A 39 -26.16 -0.54 -20.22
N LEU A 40 -25.76 -0.96 -19.02
CA LEU A 40 -25.81 -0.09 -17.83
C LEU A 40 -24.62 0.89 -17.84
N GLY A 41 -24.61 1.75 -18.87
CA GLY A 41 -23.74 2.91 -18.93
C GLY A 41 -24.02 3.78 -17.71
N ILE A 42 -22.97 4.01 -16.92
CA ILE A 42 -22.90 5.01 -15.86
C ILE A 42 -22.96 6.39 -16.55
N GLY A 43 -24.15 6.76 -17.01
CA GLY A 43 -24.50 8.14 -17.32
C GLY A 43 -24.68 8.87 -16.01
N ASN A 44 -23.84 9.89 -15.79
CA ASN A 44 -23.71 10.72 -14.58
C ASN A 44 -22.60 10.32 -13.60
N TRP A 45 -21.48 9.80 -14.11
CA TRP A 45 -20.21 9.93 -13.40
C TRP A 45 -19.71 11.38 -13.51
N ILE A 46 -19.79 12.14 -12.42
CA ILE A 46 -19.10 13.42 -12.29
C ILE A 46 -17.61 13.09 -12.28
N GLU A 47 -16.92 13.39 -13.39
CA GLU A 47 -15.46 13.25 -13.49
C GLU A 47 -14.81 14.01 -12.31
N PRO A 48 -14.09 13.34 -11.40
CA PRO A 48 -13.23 14.04 -10.47
C PRO A 48 -12.30 14.94 -11.28
N PRO A 49 -12.07 16.21 -10.89
CA PRO A 49 -11.19 17.09 -11.64
C PRO A 49 -9.89 16.34 -11.87
N LYS A 50 -9.55 16.13 -13.16
CA LYS A 50 -8.30 15.48 -13.57
C LYS A 50 -7.21 16.15 -12.76
N ARG A 51 -6.57 15.40 -11.87
CA ARG A 51 -5.31 15.82 -11.28
C ARG A 51 -4.41 16.09 -12.48
N GLU A 52 -4.18 17.36 -12.77
CA GLU A 52 -3.19 17.77 -13.73
C GLU A 52 -1.87 17.17 -13.25
N ARG A 53 -1.47 16.07 -13.89
CA ARG A 53 -0.09 15.62 -13.82
C ARG A 53 0.70 16.78 -14.39
N LYS A 54 1.52 17.43 -13.56
CA LYS A 54 2.66 18.21 -14.06
C LYS A 54 3.63 17.20 -14.67
N ALA A 55 3.32 16.74 -15.88
CA ALA A 55 4.15 15.79 -16.58
C ALA A 55 5.29 16.58 -17.23
N ASN A 56 6.52 16.35 -16.76
CA ASN A 56 7.73 16.66 -17.52
C ASN A 56 7.81 15.68 -18.70
N TYR A 57 6.88 15.80 -19.65
CA TYR A 57 6.61 14.84 -20.73
C TYR A 57 7.83 14.56 -21.62
N ALA A 58 8.78 15.50 -21.68
CA ALA A 58 10.02 15.38 -22.43
C ALA A 58 10.99 14.35 -21.81
N VAL A 59 11.18 14.38 -20.48
CA VAL A 59 12.12 13.49 -19.78
C VAL A 59 11.59 12.06 -19.75
N ASP A 60 10.29 11.89 -19.50
CA ASP A 60 9.60 10.60 -19.56
C ASP A 60 9.71 9.93 -20.95
N ALA A 61 9.60 10.72 -22.02
CA ALA A 61 9.71 10.24 -23.39
C ALA A 61 11.14 9.77 -23.69
N TYR A 62 12.15 10.50 -23.21
CA TYR A 62 13.56 10.11 -23.34
C TYR A 62 13.83 8.74 -22.72
N PHE A 63 13.40 8.51 -21.47
CA PHE A 63 13.61 7.23 -20.79
C PHE A 63 12.83 6.08 -21.41
N ARG A 64 11.57 6.31 -21.81
CA ARG A 64 10.79 5.29 -22.52
C ARG A 64 11.46 4.88 -23.83
N GLU A 65 12.05 5.81 -24.59
CA GLU A 65 12.75 5.50 -25.83
C GLU A 65 14.14 4.86 -25.59
N ALA A 66 14.85 5.29 -24.55
CA ALA A 66 16.20 4.81 -24.21
C ALA A 66 16.18 3.41 -23.59
N LEU A 67 15.17 3.12 -22.76
CA LEU A 67 15.05 1.90 -21.98
C LEU A 67 13.93 0.97 -22.51
N ARG A 68 13.51 1.08 -23.78
CA ARG A 68 12.52 0.15 -24.38
C ARG A 68 12.96 -1.31 -24.20
N VAL A 69 12.25 -2.03 -23.33
CA VAL A 69 12.46 -3.47 -23.04
C VAL A 69 11.64 -4.39 -23.97
N SER A 70 10.59 -3.88 -24.61
CA SER A 70 9.76 -4.66 -25.55
C SER A 70 10.37 -4.75 -26.95
N GLU A 71 10.39 -5.94 -27.54
CA GLU A 71 10.82 -6.17 -28.93
C GLU A 71 10.00 -5.32 -29.92
N PRO A 72 10.62 -4.46 -30.74
CA PRO A 72 9.87 -3.67 -31.70
C PRO A 72 9.70 -4.41 -33.03
N LYS A 73 8.52 -4.25 -33.64
CA LYS A 73 8.25 -4.57 -35.06
C LYS A 73 9.03 -3.68 -36.06
N ALA A 74 9.78 -2.68 -35.59
CA ALA A 74 10.49 -1.70 -36.40
C ALA A 74 11.92 -1.43 -35.89
N PRO A 75 12.89 -1.12 -36.78
CA PRO A 75 14.27 -0.84 -36.39
C PRO A 75 14.38 0.42 -35.51
N LYS A 76 15.26 0.37 -34.50
CA LYS A 76 15.51 1.49 -33.56
C LYS A 76 16.08 2.69 -34.31
N ALA A 77 15.65 3.90 -33.92
CA ALA A 77 16.22 5.13 -34.46
C ALA A 77 17.71 5.24 -34.09
N PRO A 78 18.58 5.72 -35.01
CA PRO A 78 20.00 5.91 -34.73
C PRO A 78 20.23 6.85 -33.54
N ARG A 79 21.24 6.52 -32.73
CA ARG A 79 21.73 7.33 -31.61
C ARG A 79 23.24 7.56 -31.73
N PRO A 80 23.78 8.68 -31.22
CA PRO A 80 25.21 8.91 -31.21
C PRO A 80 25.96 7.79 -30.45
N PRO A 81 27.09 7.26 -30.98
CA PRO A 81 27.79 6.13 -30.37
C PRO A 81 28.43 6.43 -29.01
N LYS A 82 28.66 7.71 -28.68
CA LYS A 82 29.30 8.15 -27.42
C LYS A 82 28.33 8.84 -26.45
N GLN A 83 27.03 8.61 -26.59
CA GLN A 83 26.04 9.25 -25.72
C GLN A 83 26.15 8.73 -24.27
N PRO A 84 26.19 9.63 -23.25
CA PRO A 84 26.19 9.21 -21.85
C PRO A 84 24.94 8.38 -21.50
N ILE A 85 25.13 7.31 -20.72
CA ILE A 85 24.04 6.51 -20.19
C ILE A 85 23.58 7.15 -18.88
N VAL A 86 22.43 7.80 -18.91
CA VAL A 86 21.76 8.38 -17.73
C VAL A 86 20.53 7.55 -17.38
N GLN A 87 20.24 7.39 -16.09
CA GLN A 87 19.04 6.71 -15.60
C GLN A 87 18.14 7.63 -14.79
N ASP A 88 16.85 7.32 -14.75
CA ASP A 88 15.80 8.12 -14.10
C ASP A 88 16.05 8.28 -12.60
N PHE A 89 16.43 7.19 -11.91
CA PHE A 89 16.77 7.20 -10.49
C PHE A 89 18.04 7.99 -10.15
N GLN A 90 18.80 8.48 -11.14
CA GLN A 90 19.97 9.34 -10.89
C GLN A 90 19.58 10.82 -10.81
N PHE A 91 18.31 11.17 -11.07
CA PHE A 91 17.73 12.51 -10.89
C PHE A 91 18.54 13.65 -11.53
N PHE A 92 19.02 13.46 -12.76
CA PHE A 92 19.67 14.54 -13.50
C PHE A 92 18.71 15.73 -13.75
N PRO A 93 19.23 16.96 -13.92
CA PRO A 93 18.40 18.12 -14.25
C PRO A 93 17.69 17.99 -15.61
N PRO A 94 16.43 18.47 -15.77
CA PRO A 94 15.68 18.41 -17.03
C PRO A 94 16.44 18.99 -18.23
N ARG A 95 17.20 20.08 -18.00
CA ARG A 95 18.02 20.76 -19.01
C ARG A 95 19.04 19.83 -19.69
N LEU A 96 19.57 18.83 -18.98
CA LEU A 96 20.49 17.87 -19.56
C LEU A 96 19.82 17.08 -20.70
N PHE A 97 18.57 16.69 -20.51
CA PHE A 97 17.83 15.90 -21.50
C PHE A 97 17.53 16.71 -22.76
N GLU A 98 17.30 18.02 -22.64
CA GLU A 98 17.15 18.91 -23.79
C GLU A 98 18.42 18.93 -24.67
N LEU A 99 19.60 19.07 -24.05
CA LEU A 99 20.88 19.05 -24.76
C LEU A 99 21.16 17.67 -25.38
N LEU A 100 20.86 16.58 -24.67
CA LEU A 100 21.01 15.22 -25.19
C LEU A 100 20.06 14.94 -26.36
N ASP A 101 18.83 15.46 -26.33
CA ASP A 101 17.88 15.36 -27.44
C ASP A 101 18.35 16.16 -28.66
N GLN A 102 18.90 17.36 -28.47
CA GLN A 102 19.51 18.14 -29.56
C GLN A 102 20.65 17.36 -30.24
N GLU A 103 21.54 16.72 -29.48
CA GLU A 103 22.60 15.87 -30.05
C GLU A 103 22.03 14.67 -30.81
N ILE A 104 20.96 14.04 -30.31
CA ILE A 104 20.28 12.95 -31.01
C ILE A 104 19.69 13.44 -32.34
N TYR A 105 18.99 14.58 -32.33
CA TYR A 105 18.36 15.13 -33.53
C TYR A 105 19.41 15.53 -34.57
N TYR A 106 20.49 16.20 -34.15
CA TYR A 106 21.60 16.56 -35.03
C TYR A 106 22.30 15.33 -35.61
N PHE A 107 22.56 14.31 -34.78
CA PHE A 107 23.15 13.07 -35.28
C PHE A 107 22.25 12.39 -36.32
N ARG A 108 20.93 12.33 -36.07
CA ARG A 108 19.94 11.80 -37.04
C ARG A 108 19.95 12.58 -38.35
N GLN A 109 20.13 13.90 -38.29
CA GLN A 109 20.25 14.77 -39.46
C GLN A 109 21.52 14.41 -40.26
N THR A 110 22.67 14.28 -39.60
CA THR A 110 23.96 13.98 -40.27
C THR A 110 23.98 12.61 -40.95
N VAL A 111 23.27 11.62 -40.41
CA VAL A 111 23.15 10.28 -41.02
C VAL A 111 22.00 10.16 -42.02
N GLY A 112 21.26 11.25 -42.27
CA GLY A 112 20.14 11.26 -43.22
C GLY A 112 18.92 10.44 -42.76
N TYR A 113 18.72 10.26 -41.46
CA TYR A 113 17.61 9.48 -40.92
C TYR A 113 16.25 10.14 -41.22
N LYS A 114 15.30 9.35 -41.71
CA LYS A 114 13.91 9.78 -41.95
C LYS A 114 12.96 9.05 -41.01
N VAL A 115 12.09 9.81 -40.35
CA VAL A 115 11.13 9.29 -39.36
C VAL A 115 10.08 8.45 -40.07
N PRO A 116 9.98 7.13 -39.76
CA PRO A 116 8.94 6.28 -40.32
C PRO A 116 7.56 6.69 -39.80
N LYS A 117 6.52 6.51 -40.62
CA LYS A 117 5.14 6.72 -40.18
C LYS A 117 4.75 5.60 -39.22
N ASN A 118 4.36 5.94 -38.00
CA ASN A 118 3.87 4.95 -37.03
C ASN A 118 2.37 4.66 -37.25
N PRO A 119 1.98 3.43 -37.67
CA PRO A 119 0.58 3.08 -37.89
C PRO A 119 -0.28 3.08 -36.63
N GLU A 120 0.32 2.93 -35.45
CA GLU A 120 -0.40 2.86 -34.17
C GLU A 120 -0.99 4.21 -33.72
N LEU A 121 -0.51 5.32 -34.30
CA LEU A 121 -0.96 6.67 -33.98
C LEU A 121 -2.17 7.12 -34.80
N GLY A 122 -2.75 6.23 -35.63
CA GLY A 122 -4.00 6.48 -36.35
C GLY A 122 -3.98 7.76 -37.21
N SER A 123 -4.98 8.62 -37.04
CA SER A 123 -5.13 9.87 -37.79
C SER A 123 -4.04 10.91 -37.51
N ASP A 124 -3.44 10.90 -36.32
CA ASP A 124 -2.36 11.83 -35.95
C ASP A 124 -0.98 11.39 -36.46
N ALA A 125 -0.86 10.17 -36.97
CA ALA A 125 0.41 9.59 -37.40
C ALA A 125 1.18 10.47 -38.40
N ALA A 126 0.48 11.07 -39.37
CA ALA A 126 1.11 11.94 -40.37
C ALA A 126 1.56 13.29 -39.80
N ARG A 127 0.79 13.85 -38.85
CA ARG A 127 1.13 15.10 -38.18
C ARG A 127 2.35 14.92 -37.28
N ILE A 128 2.34 13.88 -36.46
CA ILE A 128 3.45 13.54 -35.54
C ILE A 128 4.72 13.21 -36.34
N GLN A 129 4.61 12.46 -37.44
CA GLN A 129 5.74 12.18 -38.32
C GLN A 129 6.38 13.48 -38.85
N LYS A 130 5.56 14.42 -39.31
CA LYS A 130 6.03 15.72 -39.83
C LYS A 130 6.67 16.56 -38.73
N GLU A 131 6.09 16.59 -37.53
CA GLU A 131 6.64 17.31 -36.37
C GLU A 131 8.00 16.74 -35.92
N GLU A 132 8.13 15.41 -35.81
CA GLU A 132 9.41 14.76 -35.45
C GLU A 132 10.47 14.92 -36.55
N GLN A 133 10.07 14.83 -37.82
CA GLN A 133 10.99 15.08 -38.94
C GLN A 133 11.48 16.53 -38.93
N ARG A 134 10.60 17.49 -38.63
CA ARG A 134 10.98 18.91 -38.52
C ARG A 134 12.05 19.13 -37.45
N LYS A 135 11.95 18.48 -36.28
CA LYS A 135 12.97 18.57 -35.23
C LYS A 135 14.35 18.09 -35.68
N ILE A 136 14.39 17.04 -36.52
CA ILE A 136 15.64 16.54 -37.11
C ILE A 136 16.16 17.51 -38.17
N ASP A 137 15.29 17.97 -39.05
CA ASP A 137 15.67 18.84 -40.17
C ASP A 137 16.15 20.22 -39.68
N GLU A 138 15.59 20.74 -38.58
CA GLU A 138 15.97 22.02 -37.92
C GLU A 138 17.11 21.87 -36.89
N ALA A 139 17.62 20.65 -36.68
CA ALA A 139 18.65 20.42 -35.67
C ALA A 139 19.97 21.14 -36.01
N GLN A 140 20.65 21.62 -34.97
CA GLN A 140 21.95 22.29 -35.06
C GLN A 140 22.96 21.61 -34.14
N PRO A 141 24.27 21.68 -34.45
CA PRO A 141 25.29 21.21 -33.51
C PRO A 141 25.25 22.06 -32.24
N LEU A 142 25.55 21.44 -31.10
CA LEU A 142 25.71 22.16 -29.84
C LEU A 142 26.82 23.21 -29.98
N THR A 143 26.57 24.39 -29.44
CA THR A 143 27.57 25.45 -29.30
C THR A 143 28.63 25.08 -28.25
N ASP A 144 29.80 25.72 -28.30
CA ASP A 144 30.86 25.49 -27.31
C ASP A 144 30.39 25.74 -25.87
N GLU A 145 29.49 26.72 -25.68
CA GLU A 145 28.87 27.01 -24.38
C GLU A 145 27.95 25.88 -23.91
N GLU A 146 27.12 25.32 -24.79
CA GLU A 146 26.22 24.20 -24.49
C GLU A 146 26.97 22.89 -24.23
N VAL A 147 28.12 22.68 -24.89
CA VAL A 147 29.00 21.54 -24.60
C VAL A 147 29.53 21.62 -23.17
N VAL A 148 29.99 22.80 -22.75
CA VAL A 148 30.45 23.03 -21.36
C VAL A 148 29.28 22.92 -20.36
N GLU A 149 28.10 23.45 -20.70
CA GLU A 149 26.89 23.31 -19.88
C GLU A 149 26.54 21.83 -19.67
N LYS A 150 26.55 21.03 -20.74
CA LYS A 150 26.28 19.59 -20.70
C LYS A 150 27.25 18.85 -19.78
N GLU A 151 28.55 19.11 -19.90
CA GLU A 151 29.57 18.51 -19.03
C GLU A 151 29.33 18.84 -17.56
N LYS A 152 28.93 20.09 -17.26
CA LYS A 152 28.56 20.51 -15.90
C LYS A 152 27.28 19.86 -15.40
N LEU A 153 26.29 19.62 -16.26
CA LEU A 153 25.02 18.99 -15.86
C LEU A 153 25.18 17.48 -15.63
N LEU A 154 26.11 16.83 -16.34
CA LEU A 154 26.44 15.42 -16.13
C LEU A 154 27.06 15.12 -14.75
N THR A 155 27.53 16.13 -14.01
CA THR A 155 28.03 15.97 -12.63
C THR A 155 26.97 16.25 -11.56
N GLN A 156 25.82 16.82 -11.93
CA GLN A 156 24.76 17.23 -10.99
C GLN A 156 23.72 16.14 -10.70
N GLY A 157 23.89 14.94 -11.25
CA GLY A 157 23.09 13.77 -10.90
C GLY A 157 23.83 12.84 -9.94
N PHE A 158 23.09 11.86 -9.42
CA PHE A 158 23.61 10.80 -8.55
C PHE A 158 24.41 9.75 -9.36
N THR A 159 25.56 10.16 -9.91
CA THR A 159 26.40 9.35 -10.81
C THR A 159 26.99 8.12 -10.13
N ASN A 160 27.24 8.19 -8.82
CA ASN A 160 27.71 7.09 -7.99
C ASN A 160 26.60 6.11 -7.57
N TRP A 161 25.33 6.38 -7.89
CA TRP A 161 24.21 5.48 -7.64
C TRP A 161 24.00 4.54 -8.82
N THR A 162 24.11 3.25 -8.56
CA THR A 162 23.84 2.19 -9.53
C THR A 162 22.40 1.68 -9.40
N LYS A 163 21.92 0.91 -10.38
CA LYS A 163 20.60 0.26 -10.28
C LYS A 163 20.52 -0.70 -9.09
N ARG A 164 21.64 -1.33 -8.70
CA ARG A 164 21.72 -2.18 -7.51
C ARG A 164 21.45 -1.34 -6.25
N ASP A 165 22.14 -0.20 -6.11
CA ASP A 165 22.02 0.68 -4.95
C ASP A 165 20.59 1.22 -4.83
N PHE A 166 20.00 1.66 -5.95
CA PHE A 166 18.61 2.08 -6.01
C PHE A 166 17.65 0.97 -5.52
N ASN A 167 17.77 -0.24 -6.06
CA ASN A 167 16.91 -1.35 -5.65
C ASN A 167 17.11 -1.73 -4.17
N GLN A 168 18.33 -1.60 -3.65
CA GLN A 168 18.65 -1.84 -2.25
C GLN A 168 18.03 -0.77 -1.34
N PHE A 169 18.11 0.50 -1.73
CA PHE A 169 17.43 1.61 -1.08
C PHE A 169 15.91 1.40 -1.03
N ILE A 170 15.26 0.97 -2.12
CA ILE A 170 13.82 0.68 -2.13
C ILE A 170 13.48 -0.50 -1.20
N LYS A 171 14.27 -1.57 -1.20
CA LYS A 171 14.07 -2.70 -0.28
C LYS A 171 14.24 -2.30 1.18
N ALA A 172 15.21 -1.44 1.48
CA ALA A 172 15.43 -0.92 2.83
C ALA A 172 14.24 -0.06 3.27
N ASN A 173 13.71 0.81 2.40
CA ASN A 173 12.48 1.57 2.68
C ASN A 173 11.26 0.65 2.90
N GLU A 174 11.12 -0.44 2.14
CA GLU A 174 10.06 -1.44 2.39
C GLU A 174 10.22 -2.13 3.76
N LYS A 175 11.46 -2.37 4.19
CA LYS A 175 11.76 -3.11 5.42
C LYS A 175 11.64 -2.28 6.70
N TYR A 176 12.11 -1.03 6.66
CA TYR A 176 12.20 -0.15 7.84
C TYR A 176 11.17 0.99 7.83
N GLY A 177 10.55 1.26 6.68
CA GLY A 177 9.68 2.42 6.48
C GLY A 177 10.46 3.68 6.14
N ARG A 178 9.80 4.66 5.51
CA ARG A 178 10.44 5.86 4.97
C ARG A 178 11.12 6.76 6.01
N ASP A 179 10.69 6.67 7.27
CA ASP A 179 11.13 7.56 8.35
C ASP A 179 12.42 7.09 9.02
N ASP A 180 12.77 5.80 8.92
CA ASP A 180 13.91 5.20 9.60
C ASP A 180 15.18 5.24 8.73
N ILE A 181 15.63 6.47 8.46
CA ILE A 181 16.78 6.73 7.57
C ILE A 181 18.08 6.11 8.08
N GLU A 182 18.23 5.98 9.41
CA GLU A 182 19.42 5.40 10.04
C GLU A 182 19.58 3.92 9.69
N ASN A 183 18.49 3.14 9.74
CA ASN A 183 18.55 1.73 9.36
C ASN A 183 18.55 1.55 7.84
N ILE A 184 17.91 2.45 7.07
CA ILE A 184 18.03 2.46 5.61
C ILE A 184 19.49 2.64 5.19
N ALA A 185 20.18 3.64 5.74
CA ALA A 185 21.57 3.95 5.42
C ALA A 185 22.52 2.78 5.68
N LYS A 186 22.30 2.02 6.76
CA LYS A 186 23.12 0.83 7.09
C LYS A 186 22.94 -0.31 6.09
N GLU A 187 21.78 -0.41 5.44
CA GLU A 187 21.52 -1.46 4.46
C GLU A 187 21.94 -1.10 3.04
N VAL A 188 22.20 0.16 2.70
CA VAL A 188 22.69 0.55 1.37
C VAL A 188 24.21 0.41 1.32
N GLU A 189 24.67 -0.76 0.89
CA GLU A 189 26.11 -1.08 0.78
C GLU A 189 26.85 -0.08 -0.13
N GLY A 190 28.01 0.38 0.32
CA GLY A 190 28.87 1.26 -0.50
C GLY A 190 28.38 2.71 -0.62
N LYS A 191 27.41 3.12 0.21
CA LYS A 191 27.02 4.52 0.40
C LYS A 191 27.18 4.91 1.87
N THR A 192 27.63 6.13 2.10
CA THR A 192 27.70 6.72 3.43
C THR A 192 26.30 7.14 3.90
N PRO A 193 26.06 7.27 5.21
CA PRO A 193 24.77 7.75 5.71
C PRO A 193 24.37 9.12 5.16
N GLU A 194 25.34 10.01 4.97
CA GLU A 194 25.14 11.35 4.40
C GLU A 194 24.66 11.26 2.94
N GLU A 195 25.31 10.45 2.10
CA GLU A 195 24.88 10.23 0.70
C GLU A 195 23.46 9.63 0.62
N VAL A 196 23.12 8.71 1.53
CA VAL A 196 21.78 8.11 1.57
C VAL A 196 20.72 9.11 2.00
N MET A 197 21.05 10.01 2.96
CA MET A 197 20.15 11.08 3.38
C MET A 197 19.90 12.08 2.25
N GLU A 198 20.95 12.54 1.56
CA GLU A 198 20.82 13.45 0.41
C GLU A 198 20.00 12.81 -0.72
N TYR A 199 20.30 11.56 -1.06
CA TYR A 199 19.53 10.83 -2.07
C TYR A 199 18.08 10.62 -1.66
N SER A 200 17.82 10.28 -0.40
CA SER A 200 16.45 10.09 0.12
C SER A 200 15.62 11.38 0.00
N ALA A 201 16.20 12.53 0.35
CA ALA A 201 15.51 13.82 0.23
C ALA A 201 15.09 14.11 -1.21
N VAL A 202 16.01 13.97 -2.17
CA VAL A 202 15.72 14.18 -3.59
C VAL A 202 14.78 13.11 -4.14
N PHE A 203 14.93 11.86 -3.71
CA PHE A 203 14.02 10.78 -4.08
C PHE A 203 12.60 11.14 -3.71
N TRP A 204 12.31 11.51 -2.45
CA TRP A 204 10.93 11.81 -2.05
C TRP A 204 10.36 13.07 -2.70
N GLU A 205 11.20 14.04 -3.08
CA GLU A 205 10.78 15.22 -3.83
C GLU A 205 10.45 14.88 -5.31
N ARG A 206 11.30 14.08 -5.95
CA ARG A 206 11.30 13.85 -7.41
C ARG A 206 10.91 12.44 -7.84
N CYS A 207 10.46 11.57 -6.92
CA CYS A 207 10.14 10.18 -7.23
C CYS A 207 9.06 10.03 -8.32
N HIS A 208 8.21 11.04 -8.49
CA HIS A 208 7.19 11.10 -9.54
C HIS A 208 7.75 11.15 -10.97
N GLU A 209 9.04 11.44 -11.14
CA GLU A 209 9.76 11.40 -12.42
C GLU A 209 10.22 9.98 -12.80
N LEU A 210 10.13 9.00 -11.89
CA LEU A 210 10.55 7.63 -12.16
C LEU A 210 9.51 6.91 -13.01
N GLN A 211 9.96 6.15 -14.00
CA GLN A 211 9.06 5.43 -14.91
C GLN A 211 8.19 4.39 -14.17
N ASP A 212 8.77 3.73 -13.16
CA ASP A 212 8.13 2.66 -12.38
C ASP A 212 7.64 3.13 -11.00
N ILE A 213 7.36 4.44 -10.82
CA ILE A 213 7.05 5.00 -9.50
C ILE A 213 5.85 4.32 -8.82
N ASP A 214 4.78 4.02 -9.56
CA ASP A 214 3.58 3.40 -8.98
C ASP A 214 3.90 2.04 -8.35
N ARG A 215 4.77 1.26 -9.00
CA ARG A 215 5.23 -0.04 -8.49
C ARG A 215 6.12 0.13 -7.27
N VAL A 216 7.03 1.09 -7.30
CA VAL A 216 7.96 1.38 -6.20
C VAL A 216 7.20 1.85 -4.97
N MET A 217 6.28 2.80 -5.11
CA MET A 217 5.43 3.30 -4.03
C MET A 217 4.57 2.19 -3.43
N ALA A 218 3.90 1.40 -4.27
CA ALA A 218 3.10 0.27 -3.80
C ALA A 218 3.94 -0.77 -3.05
N GLN A 219 5.23 -0.92 -3.36
CA GLN A 219 6.14 -1.78 -2.61
C GLN A 219 6.45 -1.22 -1.23
N ILE A 220 6.83 0.07 -1.15
CA ILE A 220 7.14 0.73 0.12
C ILE A 220 5.91 0.77 1.03
N GLU A 221 4.76 1.18 0.51
CA GLU A 221 3.50 1.28 1.28
C GLU A 221 3.04 -0.07 1.82
N ARG A 222 3.23 -1.17 1.05
CA ARG A 222 2.98 -2.53 1.55
C ARG A 222 3.92 -2.90 2.69
N GLY A 223 5.18 -2.47 2.63
CA GLY A 223 6.16 -2.64 3.71
C GLY A 223 5.72 -1.91 4.98
N GLU A 224 5.42 -0.62 4.84
CA GLU A 224 4.96 0.24 5.94
C GLU A 224 3.66 -0.26 6.56
N ALA A 225 2.70 -0.73 5.76
CA ALA A 225 1.49 -1.34 6.28
C ALA A 225 1.77 -2.57 7.15
N LYS A 226 2.78 -3.38 6.81
CA LYS A 226 3.21 -4.53 7.65
C LYS A 226 3.89 -4.06 8.93
N ILE A 227 4.73 -3.03 8.88
CA ILE A 227 5.38 -2.43 10.06
C ILE A 227 4.31 -1.88 11.01
N GLN A 228 3.36 -1.12 10.47
CA GLN A 228 2.26 -0.55 11.25
C GLN A 228 1.34 -1.63 11.83
N ARG A 229 1.03 -2.68 11.06
CA ARG A 229 0.25 -3.82 11.55
C ARG A 229 0.96 -4.51 12.72
N ARG A 230 2.26 -4.75 12.61
CA ARG A 230 3.09 -5.35 13.66
C ARG A 230 3.10 -4.49 14.92
N ALA A 231 3.35 -3.18 14.79
CA ALA A 231 3.30 -2.25 15.92
C ALA A 231 1.90 -2.24 16.59
N GLY A 232 0.84 -2.26 15.78
CA GLY A 232 -0.55 -2.34 16.25
C GLY A 232 -0.84 -3.61 17.06
N ILE A 233 -0.44 -4.79 16.55
CA ILE A 233 -0.60 -6.06 17.26
C ILE A 233 0.16 -6.06 18.59
N LYS A 234 1.41 -5.57 18.59
CA LYS A 234 2.21 -5.46 19.81
C LYS A 234 1.48 -4.64 20.87
N LYS A 235 1.05 -3.43 20.49
CA LYS A 235 0.32 -2.51 21.37
C LYS A 235 -0.97 -3.15 21.89
N ALA A 236 -1.71 -3.83 21.03
CA ALA A 236 -2.97 -4.46 21.40
C ALA A 236 -2.78 -5.61 22.41
N LEU A 237 -1.76 -6.45 22.22
CA LEU A 237 -1.40 -7.51 23.15
C LEU A 237 -0.87 -6.95 24.48
N ASP A 238 0.04 -5.97 24.44
CA ASP A 238 0.56 -5.30 25.64
C ASP A 238 -0.58 -4.71 26.49
N ALA A 239 -1.51 -3.99 25.84
CA ALA A 239 -2.69 -3.42 26.50
C ALA A 239 -3.64 -4.49 27.04
N LYS A 240 -3.78 -5.63 26.36
CA LYS A 240 -4.60 -6.74 26.85
C LYS A 240 -3.99 -7.38 28.10
N MET A 241 -2.68 -7.63 28.09
CA MET A 241 -1.97 -8.25 29.21
C MET A 241 -1.97 -7.36 30.45
N ALA A 242 -1.77 -6.05 30.27
CA ALA A 242 -1.72 -5.07 31.37
C ALA A 242 -3.01 -4.99 32.19
N ARG A 243 -4.15 -5.44 31.65
CA ARG A 243 -5.45 -5.46 32.34
C ARG A 243 -5.57 -6.58 33.39
N TYR A 244 -4.65 -7.52 33.44
CA TYR A 244 -4.71 -8.67 34.33
C TYR A 244 -3.42 -8.79 35.15
N ARG A 245 -3.56 -9.04 36.46
CA ARG A 245 -2.40 -9.29 37.34
C ARG A 245 -1.75 -10.64 37.05
N ALA A 246 -2.56 -11.65 36.71
CA ALA A 246 -2.08 -12.98 36.33
C ALA A 246 -2.74 -13.44 35.01
N PRO A 247 -2.25 -12.96 33.85
CA PRO A 247 -2.90 -13.17 32.55
C PRO A 247 -3.17 -14.65 32.22
N PHE A 248 -2.21 -15.55 32.47
CA PHE A 248 -2.34 -16.99 32.24
C PHE A 248 -3.51 -17.66 32.98
N HIS A 249 -4.04 -17.04 34.04
CA HIS A 249 -5.17 -17.56 34.80
C HIS A 249 -6.43 -16.70 34.62
N GLN A 250 -6.28 -15.40 34.36
CA GLN A 250 -7.38 -14.43 34.46
C GLN A 250 -7.84 -13.87 33.10
N LEU A 251 -6.98 -13.84 32.08
CA LEU A 251 -7.28 -13.20 30.80
C LEU A 251 -8.52 -13.80 30.12
N ARG A 252 -9.55 -12.99 29.91
CA ARG A 252 -10.79 -13.38 29.21
C ARG A 252 -10.80 -12.83 27.80
N ILE A 253 -11.35 -13.56 26.85
CA ILE A 253 -11.44 -13.13 25.44
C ILE A 253 -12.90 -12.86 25.09
N ALA A 254 -13.18 -11.68 24.54
CA ALA A 254 -14.50 -11.32 24.05
C ALA A 254 -14.72 -11.92 22.66
N TYR A 255 -15.29 -13.13 22.59
CA TYR A 255 -15.43 -13.86 21.33
C TYR A 255 -16.54 -13.35 20.40
N GLY A 256 -17.60 -12.75 20.94
CA GLY A 256 -18.84 -12.50 20.19
C GLY A 256 -19.33 -13.78 19.52
N THR A 257 -19.62 -13.72 18.21
CA THR A 257 -20.04 -14.87 17.39
C THR A 257 -18.88 -15.76 16.91
N ASN A 258 -17.62 -15.38 17.17
CA ASN A 258 -16.42 -15.94 16.52
C ASN A 258 -15.61 -16.92 17.40
N LYS A 259 -16.20 -17.51 18.44
CA LYS A 259 -15.48 -18.46 19.33
C LYS A 259 -15.01 -19.71 18.57
N GLY A 260 -15.87 -20.23 17.69
CA GLY A 260 -15.71 -21.57 17.10
C GLY A 260 -16.02 -22.68 18.12
N LYS A 261 -16.02 -23.94 17.65
CA LYS A 261 -16.33 -25.12 18.49
C LYS A 261 -15.09 -25.89 18.97
N ASN A 262 -13.92 -25.60 18.42
CA ASN A 262 -12.76 -26.48 18.55
C ASN A 262 -11.85 -26.11 19.72
N TYR A 263 -11.55 -24.82 19.88
CA TYR A 263 -10.64 -24.34 20.93
C TYR A 263 -11.41 -23.94 22.19
N THR A 264 -10.89 -24.34 23.34
CA THR A 264 -11.41 -23.89 24.63
C THR A 264 -10.85 -22.51 25.00
N GLU A 265 -11.49 -21.86 25.98
CA GLU A 265 -11.03 -20.56 26.46
C GLU A 265 -9.70 -20.66 27.23
N GLU A 266 -9.41 -21.81 27.84
CA GLU A 266 -8.15 -22.06 28.51
C GLU A 266 -7.00 -22.20 27.50
N GLU A 267 -7.22 -22.94 26.41
CA GLU A 267 -6.27 -23.04 25.30
C GLU A 267 -5.99 -21.66 24.68
N ASP A 268 -7.04 -20.92 24.31
CA ASP A 268 -6.86 -19.60 23.69
C ASP A 268 -6.12 -18.62 24.60
N ARG A 269 -6.44 -18.63 25.91
CA ARG A 269 -5.74 -17.82 26.91
C ARG A 269 -4.26 -18.14 26.93
N PHE A 270 -3.91 -19.43 26.95
CA PHE A 270 -2.52 -19.85 26.90
C PHE A 270 -1.85 -19.41 25.60
N LEU A 271 -2.49 -19.58 24.45
CA LEU A 271 -1.93 -19.19 23.16
C LEU A 271 -1.60 -17.69 23.12
N VAL A 272 -2.53 -16.83 23.54
CA VAL A 272 -2.31 -15.37 23.56
C VAL A 272 -1.22 -15.00 24.57
N CYS A 273 -1.26 -15.55 25.79
CA CYS A 273 -0.27 -15.23 26.83
C CYS A 273 1.14 -15.72 26.45
N MET A 274 1.24 -16.91 25.87
CA MET A 274 2.52 -17.48 25.47
C MET A 274 3.07 -16.79 24.20
N LEU A 275 2.21 -16.46 23.23
CA LEU A 275 2.61 -15.68 22.06
C LEU A 275 3.16 -14.30 22.45
N HIS A 276 2.52 -13.63 23.42
CA HIS A 276 3.02 -12.37 23.97
C HIS A 276 4.37 -12.55 24.65
N LYS A 277 4.52 -13.58 25.49
CA LYS A 277 5.77 -13.89 26.21
C LYS A 277 6.93 -14.23 25.28
N LEU A 278 6.70 -15.00 24.23
CA LEU A 278 7.72 -15.39 23.24
C LEU A 278 8.09 -14.23 22.30
N GLY A 279 7.18 -13.27 22.12
CA GLY A 279 7.29 -12.18 21.17
C GLY A 279 6.71 -12.57 19.81
N PHE A 280 5.51 -12.05 19.49
CA PHE A 280 4.75 -12.44 18.29
C PHE A 280 5.46 -12.20 16.95
N ASP A 281 6.46 -11.31 16.93
CA ASP A 281 7.21 -10.93 15.73
C ASP A 281 8.53 -11.71 15.57
N LYS A 282 8.84 -12.61 16.52
CA LYS A 282 10.04 -13.44 16.46
C LYS A 282 9.91 -14.45 15.31
N GLU A 283 11.01 -14.69 14.61
CA GLU A 283 11.09 -15.73 13.59
C GLU A 283 10.76 -17.11 14.21
N ASN A 284 9.96 -17.92 13.50
CA ASN A 284 9.52 -19.25 13.95
C ASN A 284 8.78 -19.29 15.30
N VAL A 285 8.20 -18.16 15.76
CA VAL A 285 7.46 -18.08 17.04
C VAL A 285 6.37 -19.15 17.19
N TYR A 286 5.72 -19.55 16.09
CA TYR A 286 4.64 -20.54 16.14
C TYR A 286 5.14 -21.99 16.30
N GLU A 287 6.37 -22.29 15.90
CA GLU A 287 7.00 -23.59 16.23
C GLU A 287 7.45 -23.61 17.70
N GLU A 288 7.98 -22.51 18.22
CA GLU A 288 8.27 -22.39 19.64
C GLU A 288 6.98 -22.47 20.48
N LEU A 289 5.91 -21.80 20.06
CA LEU A 289 4.59 -21.89 20.68
C LEU A 289 4.10 -23.34 20.69
N ARG A 290 4.21 -24.04 19.56
CA ARG A 290 3.86 -25.47 19.46
C ARG A 290 4.67 -26.33 20.43
N ALA A 291 5.97 -26.08 20.58
CA ALA A 291 6.82 -26.78 21.55
C ALA A 291 6.37 -26.50 23.00
N THR A 292 6.08 -25.24 23.34
CA THR A 292 5.60 -24.87 24.68
C THR A 292 4.23 -25.46 25.01
N VAL A 293 3.32 -25.56 24.04
CA VAL A 293 2.03 -26.24 24.21
C VAL A 293 2.25 -27.73 24.54
N ARG A 294 3.22 -28.39 23.90
CA ARG A 294 3.49 -29.81 24.17
C ARG A 294 4.07 -30.07 25.55
N SER A 295 4.90 -29.16 26.05
CA SER A 295 5.57 -29.28 27.35
C SER A 295 4.71 -28.77 28.51
N ALA A 296 3.67 -27.98 28.24
CA ALA A 296 2.76 -27.45 29.26
C ALA A 296 1.99 -28.56 29.98
N PRO A 297 2.12 -28.69 31.32
CA PRO A 297 1.45 -29.73 32.09
C PRO A 297 -0.08 -29.66 32.04
N GLN A 298 -0.68 -28.46 31.92
CA GLN A 298 -2.15 -28.34 31.81
C GLN A 298 -2.71 -29.01 30.56
N PHE A 299 -1.90 -29.16 29.50
CA PHE A 299 -2.28 -29.86 28.27
C PHE A 299 -1.75 -31.30 28.24
N ARG A 300 -1.52 -31.92 29.41
CA ARG A 300 -1.01 -33.30 29.49
C ARG A 300 -1.91 -34.28 28.72
N PHE A 301 -3.22 -34.11 28.83
CA PHE A 301 -4.26 -34.96 28.23
C PHE A 301 -5.04 -34.29 27.09
N ASP A 302 -4.77 -33.01 26.81
CA ASP A 302 -5.37 -32.30 25.69
C ASP A 302 -4.64 -32.66 24.39
N TRP A 303 -5.11 -33.70 23.72
CA TRP A 303 -4.55 -34.15 22.46
C TRP A 303 -4.89 -33.20 21.30
N PHE A 304 -6.01 -32.48 21.39
CA PHE A 304 -6.43 -31.56 20.33
C PHE A 304 -5.41 -30.43 20.17
N VAL A 305 -5.09 -29.70 21.24
CA VAL A 305 -4.16 -28.57 21.18
C VAL A 305 -2.73 -29.03 20.86
N LYS A 306 -2.33 -30.21 21.38
CA LYS A 306 -1.00 -30.81 21.12
C LYS A 306 -0.78 -31.30 19.69
N SER A 307 -1.86 -31.72 19.02
CA SER A 307 -1.82 -32.21 17.64
C SER A 307 -1.79 -31.07 16.61
N ARG A 308 -2.02 -29.82 17.01
CA ARG A 308 -1.99 -28.67 16.09
C ARG A 308 -0.60 -28.45 15.51
N THR A 309 -0.60 -28.11 14.23
CA THR A 309 0.59 -27.63 13.50
C THR A 309 0.86 -26.16 13.81
N ALA A 310 2.08 -25.68 13.57
CA ALA A 310 2.41 -24.27 13.77
C ALA A 310 1.53 -23.34 12.93
N LEU A 311 1.20 -23.74 11.68
CA LEU A 311 0.29 -22.99 10.81
C LEU A 311 -1.14 -22.90 11.35
N GLU A 312 -1.66 -23.96 11.97
CA GLU A 312 -2.99 -23.93 12.59
C GLU A 312 -3.01 -23.06 13.85
N LEU A 313 -1.95 -23.14 14.68
CA LEU A 313 -1.79 -22.27 15.84
C LEU A 313 -1.65 -20.81 15.42
N GLN A 314 -0.91 -20.52 14.33
CA GLN A 314 -0.81 -19.19 13.74
C GLN A 314 -2.18 -18.66 13.29
N ARG A 315 -2.96 -19.46 12.56
CA ARG A 315 -4.32 -19.06 12.15
C ARG A 315 -5.20 -18.78 13.37
N ARG A 316 -5.13 -19.60 14.42
CA ARG A 316 -5.91 -19.37 15.64
C ARG A 316 -5.47 -18.08 16.33
N CYS A 317 -4.17 -17.87 16.52
CA CYS A 317 -3.64 -16.66 17.12
C CYS A 317 -4.02 -15.39 16.35
N ASN A 318 -3.98 -15.41 15.01
CA ASN A 318 -4.43 -14.30 14.18
C ASN A 318 -5.90 -13.94 14.44
N THR A 319 -6.77 -14.94 14.56
CA THR A 319 -8.18 -14.72 14.93
C THR A 319 -8.31 -14.10 16.33
N LEU A 320 -7.55 -14.60 17.32
CA LEU A 320 -7.58 -14.08 18.69
C LEU A 320 -7.05 -12.64 18.78
N ILE A 321 -6.00 -12.32 18.02
CA ILE A 321 -5.47 -10.96 17.88
C ILE A 321 -6.55 -10.02 17.35
N THR A 322 -7.25 -10.39 16.27
CA THR A 322 -8.34 -9.57 15.72
C THR A 322 -9.46 -9.33 16.74
N LEU A 323 -9.80 -10.32 17.56
CA LEU A 323 -10.77 -10.15 18.65
C LEU A 323 -10.27 -9.17 19.71
N ILE A 324 -8.99 -9.26 20.09
CA ILE A 324 -8.38 -8.35 21.07
C ILE A 324 -8.29 -6.92 20.52
N GLU A 325 -7.92 -6.75 19.25
CA GLU A 325 -7.88 -5.44 18.59
C GLU A 325 -9.25 -4.78 18.59
N ARG A 326 -10.30 -5.52 18.21
CA ARG A 326 -11.68 -5.04 18.25
C ARG A 326 -12.12 -4.69 19.67
N GLU A 327 -11.83 -5.55 20.64
CA GLU A 327 -12.14 -5.30 22.05
C GLU A 327 -11.47 -4.02 22.56
N ASN A 328 -10.21 -3.79 22.20
CA ASN A 328 -9.48 -2.57 22.56
C ASN A 328 -10.11 -1.33 21.92
N GLN A 329 -10.48 -1.38 20.64
CA GLN A 329 -11.15 -0.27 19.95
C GLN A 329 -12.48 0.09 20.62
N GLU A 330 -13.31 -0.91 20.95
CA GLU A 330 -14.59 -0.69 21.64
C GLU A 330 -14.38 -0.06 23.04
N LEU A 331 -13.31 -0.43 23.75
CA LEU A 331 -12.95 0.16 25.04
C LEU A 331 -12.46 1.60 24.90
N GLU A 332 -11.56 1.86 23.95
CA GLU A 332 -11.05 3.22 23.67
C GLU A 332 -12.18 4.18 23.28
N GLU A 333 -13.14 3.72 22.47
CA GLU A 333 -14.33 4.51 22.11
C GLU A 333 -15.21 4.82 23.31
N ARG A 334 -15.46 3.83 24.19
CA ARG A 334 -16.23 4.03 25.43
C ARG A 334 -15.55 5.03 26.35
N GLU A 335 -14.24 4.91 26.56
CA GLU A 335 -13.48 5.87 27.36
C GLU A 335 -13.55 7.29 26.77
N ARG A 336 -13.46 7.42 25.44
CA ARG A 336 -13.56 8.73 24.76
C ARG A 336 -14.95 9.35 24.92
N GLN A 337 -16.00 8.54 24.84
CA GLN A 337 -17.37 9.00 25.09
C GLN A 337 -17.59 9.41 26.55
N GLU A 338 -17.06 8.66 27.51
CA GLU A 338 -17.14 9.01 28.93
C GLU A 338 -16.38 10.30 29.26
N ARG A 339 -15.19 10.50 28.67
CA ARG A 339 -14.43 11.76 28.80
C ARG A 339 -15.19 12.94 28.21
N ARG A 340 -15.86 12.77 27.07
CA ARG A 340 -16.73 13.79 26.47
C ARG A 340 -17.93 14.14 27.38
N LYS A 341 -18.58 13.13 27.97
CA LYS A 341 -19.70 13.33 28.91
C LYS A 341 -19.27 13.98 30.22
N LYS A 342 -18.08 13.68 30.74
CA LYS A 342 -17.51 14.36 31.92
C LYS A 342 -17.11 15.81 31.62
N GLY A 343 -16.61 16.11 30.41
CA GLY A 343 -16.31 17.47 29.97
C GLY A 343 -17.54 18.36 29.80
N SER A 344 -18.67 17.81 29.37
CA SER A 344 -19.94 18.56 29.25
C SER A 344 -20.63 18.84 30.59
N ASN A 345 -20.29 18.10 31.66
CA ASN A 345 -20.89 18.27 32.99
C ASN A 345 -20.17 19.31 33.89
N VAL A 346 -19.11 19.97 33.40
CA VAL A 346 -18.41 21.06 34.12
C VAL A 346 -19.01 22.44 33.79
N GLY A 347 -19.93 22.53 32.83
CA GLY A 347 -20.55 23.78 32.37
C GLY A 347 -22.03 23.94 32.70
N THR A 348 -22.51 23.57 33.89
CA THR A 348 -23.85 24.01 34.36
C THR A 348 -23.94 23.96 35.88
N LYS A 349 -23.28 24.90 36.56
CA LYS A 349 -23.73 25.36 37.88
C LYS A 349 -24.84 26.39 37.64
N PRO A 350 -26.08 26.22 38.16
CA PRO A 350 -27.05 27.29 38.14
C PRO A 350 -26.66 28.31 39.23
N ALA A 351 -26.04 29.41 38.82
CA ALA A 351 -25.77 30.55 39.67
C ALA A 351 -27.02 31.46 39.76
N SER A 352 -27.65 31.45 40.92
CA SER A 352 -28.40 32.54 41.58
C SER A 352 -29.44 33.36 40.77
N LYS A 353 -30.72 33.21 41.12
CA LYS A 353 -31.68 34.33 41.11
C LYS A 353 -31.76 34.94 42.51
N ARG A 354 -30.92 35.95 42.77
CA ARG A 354 -31.19 36.99 43.79
C ARG A 354 -32.39 37.82 43.31
N LYS A 355 -33.46 37.87 44.10
CA LYS A 355 -34.58 38.81 43.90
C LYS A 355 -34.47 39.90 44.98
N GLN A 356 -34.53 41.13 44.49
CA GLN A 356 -34.33 42.43 45.15
C GLN A 356 -35.28 42.70 46.32
N GLU A 357 -34.79 43.42 47.33
CA GLU A 357 -35.55 44.08 48.40
C GLU A 357 -36.54 45.12 47.84
N ASN A 358 -37.70 45.26 48.49
CA ASN A 358 -38.42 46.53 48.58
C ASN A 358 -39.13 46.60 49.95
N LEU A 359 -38.86 47.69 50.66
CA LEU A 359 -39.30 48.03 52.02
C LEU A 359 -40.83 48.29 52.11
N PRO A 360 -41.47 48.10 53.28
CA PRO A 360 -42.87 48.47 53.50
C PRO A 360 -43.03 49.72 54.40
N ALA A 361 -44.01 50.59 54.07
CA ALA A 361 -44.79 51.41 55.01
C ALA A 361 -45.88 52.19 54.24
N PRO A 362 -46.92 52.73 54.90
CA PRO A 362 -47.85 52.07 55.82
C PRO A 362 -49.32 52.40 55.43
N GLN A 363 -50.33 51.64 55.87
CA GLN A 363 -51.64 52.24 56.16
C GLN A 363 -52.55 51.40 57.08
N ASP A 364 -53.07 52.15 58.04
CA ASP A 364 -54.13 52.01 59.03
C ASP A 364 -55.02 50.77 59.18
N LYS A 365 -55.28 50.49 60.47
CA LYS A 365 -56.33 49.62 61.03
C LYS A 365 -57.73 50.16 60.72
N PRO A 366 -58.75 49.29 60.71
CA PRO A 366 -59.59 49.17 61.92
C PRO A 366 -59.86 47.69 62.30
N ARG A 367 -59.83 47.32 63.59
CA ARG A 367 -61.01 47.11 64.50
C ARG A 367 -62.14 46.32 63.80
N LYS A 368 -62.77 45.28 64.36
CA LYS A 368 -62.84 44.74 65.72
C LYS A 368 -63.72 43.46 65.66
N LYS A 369 -63.36 42.47 66.48
CA LYS A 369 -64.20 41.67 67.40
C LYS A 369 -65.26 40.65 66.89
N LYS A 370 -65.18 39.54 67.65
CA LYS A 370 -66.21 38.55 68.05
C LYS A 370 -66.48 37.48 67.01
N LYS A 371 -66.47 36.19 67.37
CA LYS A 371 -66.79 35.58 68.66
C LYS A 371 -65.94 34.35 68.90
#